data_AF-A0A3D6ECC0-F1
#
_entry.id   AF-A0A3D6ECC0-F1
#
_cell.length_a   1.000
_cell.length_b   1.000
_cell.length_c   1.000
_cell.angle_alpha   90.00
_cell.angle_beta   90.00
_cell.angle_gamma   90.00
#
_symmetry.space_group_name_H-M   'P 1'
#
loop_
_entity.id
_entity.type
_entity.pdbx_description
1 polymer ?
#
loop_
_entity_poly.entity_id
_entity_poly.type
_entity_poly.pdbx_seq_one_letter_code
_entity_poly.pdbx_strand_id
1 'polypeptide(L)'
;MNMCAMFRYRVVLTIFLIGFGLCSGVLSAQNISVKSFRLLETDLTANTAGTMKRDQNNEVSALIKVVTTETGFAFDGGMLGIVGAEQRTGEIWVYVPQKSRKITLSHQKLGMLRDYYYPVPVEAGRTYEMVLTTGKVTTIVQESAGGQYLVMTVTPANAEVSIDDVPVEVADGVVSTLLKYGKHTYRVSAALHEPTMGQFEIGNAKKELSVALQPAYGILQIDSDPAGAEVYIDGDYQPAGTTPFTSKWLSPGKHTLQFKMPVYKTCTMEVAVPGNGATQSVEAVLQPNFAEVSVSAPGESGIYINNELKGVGRWSGRLNAGLYTVEARKTSHYSSSQSVEVEAGDKRTVTLSAPTPRYGSLNVNTRPVGATVSVDDTALTGTTPNIYADILIGEHTLTVAKSGYAEAEQRITVEEGKVLPVSITLTEKEKVAPAPSARTADSQSLSGQGGKKESKPFTVVEVMPVFPGGQTALVQYIASHLKYPTVAQENGIQGRVLVSFVVGEDGYVEDVQVIKGVEPMLDKEAVRVIQSLPRWTPGNQQGKPVRVKYTVPVTFALQ
;
A
#
# COMPACT_ATOMS: atom_id res chain seq x y z
N MET A 1 105.45 19.43 -7.44
CA MET A 1 106.20 19.63 -6.19
C MET A 1 105.35 19.07 -5.07
N ASN A 2 105.60 17.82 -4.68
CA ASN A 2 106.44 17.46 -3.51
C ASN A 2 105.81 18.05 -2.24
N MET A 3 105.50 17.34 -1.16
CA MET A 3 105.83 16.01 -0.63
C MET A 3 105.02 16.04 0.69
N CYS A 4 104.39 14.98 1.20
CA CYS A 4 104.96 13.88 1.97
C CYS A 4 103.72 13.24 2.62
N ALA A 5 103.42 11.95 2.46
CA ALA A 5 104.03 10.83 3.20
C ALA A 5 103.94 11.07 4.72
N MET A 6 103.43 10.15 5.55
CA MET A 6 103.63 8.71 5.51
C MET A 6 102.81 8.06 6.65
N PHE A 7 102.33 6.81 6.44
CA PHE A 7 102.42 5.64 7.36
C PHE A 7 101.88 5.73 8.80
N ARG A 8 101.40 4.68 9.48
CA ARG A 8 100.98 3.29 9.23
C ARG A 8 100.60 2.74 10.62
N TYR A 9 99.67 1.78 10.68
CA TYR A 9 99.56 0.70 11.70
C TYR A 9 99.23 1.12 13.15
N ARG A 10 98.56 0.35 14.02
CA ARG A 10 97.64 -0.81 14.03
C ARG A 10 97.32 -1.01 15.54
N VAL A 11 96.21 -1.67 15.88
CA VAL A 11 96.01 -2.52 17.09
C VAL A 11 95.34 -1.90 18.35
N VAL A 12 94.05 -2.24 18.50
CA VAL A 12 93.37 -2.93 19.63
C VAL A 12 92.93 -2.19 20.91
N LEU A 13 91.67 -2.49 21.28
CA LEU A 13 91.06 -2.66 22.61
C LEU A 13 90.23 -1.52 23.24
N THR A 14 88.90 -1.72 23.12
CA THR A 14 87.90 -1.73 24.22
C THR A 14 87.56 -0.43 24.96
N ILE A 15 86.44 0.14 24.53
CA ILE A 15 85.27 0.64 25.30
C ILE A 15 85.54 1.20 26.71
N PHE A 16 85.36 2.52 26.87
CA PHE A 16 84.60 3.09 28.00
C PHE A 16 84.06 4.50 27.69
N LEU A 17 82.74 4.63 27.88
CA LEU A 17 81.88 5.77 28.21
C LEU A 17 82.23 7.25 27.86
N ILE A 18 81.16 7.89 27.36
CA ILE A 18 80.72 9.30 27.53
C ILE A 18 81.50 10.38 26.76
N GLY A 19 80.88 10.84 25.66
CA GLY A 19 81.21 12.06 24.95
C GLY A 19 79.94 12.65 24.36
N PHE A 20 79.33 13.54 25.12
CA PHE A 20 78.12 14.31 24.85
C PHE A 20 78.28 15.15 23.57
N GLY A 21 77.82 14.62 22.43
CA GLY A 21 77.72 15.36 21.17
C GLY A 21 76.32 15.92 21.01
N LEU A 22 76.17 17.23 21.22
CA LEU A 22 74.93 17.98 21.01
C LEU A 22 74.34 17.69 19.62
N CYS A 23 73.29 16.88 19.58
CA CYS A 23 72.33 16.92 18.50
C CYS A 23 71.39 18.08 18.82
N SER A 24 71.51 19.17 18.07
CA SER A 24 70.61 20.33 18.13
C SER A 24 69.21 19.87 17.74
N GLY A 25 68.48 19.30 18.69
CA GLY A 25 67.05 19.10 18.57
C GLY A 25 66.42 20.48 18.44
N VAL A 26 65.97 20.82 17.23
CA VAL A 26 65.04 21.93 17.03
C VAL A 26 63.81 21.57 17.85
N LEU A 27 63.68 22.20 19.01
CA LEU A 27 62.43 22.26 19.77
C LEU A 27 61.40 22.90 18.84
N SER A 28 60.61 22.06 18.15
CA SER A 28 59.42 22.51 17.46
C SER A 28 58.45 22.98 18.53
N ALA A 29 58.24 24.29 18.63
CA ALA A 29 57.20 24.84 19.49
C ALA A 29 55.85 24.29 19.02
N GLN A 30 55.19 23.50 19.88
CA GLN A 30 53.84 23.02 19.63
C GLN A 30 52.88 24.21 19.75
N ASN A 31 52.49 24.78 18.61
CA ASN A 31 51.59 25.93 18.53
C ASN A 31 50.15 25.53 18.19
N ILE A 32 49.79 24.28 18.45
CA ILE A 32 48.44 23.73 18.23
C ILE A 32 47.97 23.18 19.58
N SER A 33 46.80 23.59 20.02
CA SER A 33 46.11 23.01 21.17
C SER A 33 44.61 22.90 20.89
N VAL A 34 43.90 22.06 21.64
CA VAL A 34 42.44 21.95 21.54
C VAL A 34 41.82 22.81 22.64
N LYS A 35 41.02 23.80 22.26
CA LYS A 35 40.25 24.67 23.17
C LYS A 35 39.08 23.91 23.77
N SER A 36 38.36 23.17 22.94
CA SER A 36 37.21 22.38 23.33
C SER A 36 37.02 21.17 22.42
N PHE A 37 36.44 20.11 22.99
CA PHE A 37 35.95 18.95 22.26
C PHE A 37 34.60 18.57 22.84
N ARG A 38 33.54 18.58 22.03
CA ARG A 38 32.18 18.26 22.49
C ARG A 38 31.38 17.49 21.44
N LEU A 39 30.43 16.70 21.91
CA LEU A 39 29.40 16.09 21.07
C LEU A 39 28.42 17.18 20.62
N LEU A 40 28.04 17.15 19.34
CA LEU A 40 26.94 17.94 18.80
C LEU A 40 25.70 17.05 18.74
N GLU A 41 24.91 17.05 19.81
CA GLU A 41 23.81 16.08 20.00
C GLU A 41 22.76 16.09 18.89
N THR A 42 22.51 17.25 18.29
CA THR A 42 21.51 17.47 17.24
C THR A 42 22.09 17.42 15.83
N ASP A 43 23.42 17.33 15.69
CA ASP A 43 24.09 17.34 14.39
C ASP A 43 24.23 15.92 13.84
N LEU A 44 23.32 15.56 12.94
CA LEU A 44 23.25 14.24 12.30
C LEU A 44 24.18 14.07 11.10
N THR A 45 25.07 15.03 10.79
CA THR A 45 25.91 15.03 9.58
C THR A 45 26.66 13.70 9.36
N ALA A 46 27.17 13.08 10.42
CA ALA A 46 27.88 11.79 10.33
C ALA A 46 26.99 10.62 9.87
N ASN A 47 25.67 10.71 10.06
CA ASN A 47 24.66 9.71 9.71
C ASN A 47 23.78 10.11 8.51
N THR A 48 23.98 11.30 7.94
CA THR A 48 23.23 11.78 6.78
C THR A 48 23.75 11.13 5.50
N ALA A 49 22.84 10.64 4.66
CA ALA A 49 23.19 10.10 3.34
C ALA A 49 23.86 11.20 2.49
N GLY A 50 25.04 10.90 1.93
CA GLY A 50 25.87 11.85 1.16
C GLY A 50 27.10 12.38 1.90
N THR A 51 27.04 12.50 3.23
CA THR A 51 28.19 12.85 4.09
C THR A 51 28.66 11.66 4.93
N MET A 52 27.80 10.68 5.16
CA MET A 52 28.16 9.43 5.84
C MET A 52 29.34 8.73 5.15
N LYS A 53 30.39 8.42 5.92
CA LYS A 53 31.49 7.53 5.50
C LYS A 53 31.49 6.27 6.35
N ARG A 54 31.93 5.18 5.74
CA ARG A 54 32.11 3.89 6.40
C ARG A 54 33.58 3.53 6.46
N ASP A 55 33.98 2.90 7.56
CA ASP A 55 35.32 2.38 7.71
C ASP A 55 35.52 1.05 6.95
N GLN A 56 36.71 0.45 7.08
CA GLN A 56 37.06 -0.80 6.41
C GLN A 56 36.21 -2.01 6.86
N ASN A 57 35.54 -1.90 8.00
CA ASN A 57 34.66 -2.94 8.55
C ASN A 57 33.19 -2.67 8.19
N ASN A 58 32.92 -1.71 7.30
CA ASN A 58 31.58 -1.27 6.90
C ASN A 58 30.78 -0.61 8.04
N GLU A 59 31.44 -0.19 9.13
CA GLU A 59 30.81 0.54 10.24
C GLU A 59 30.77 2.04 9.94
N VAL A 60 29.73 2.73 10.39
CA VAL A 60 29.60 4.18 10.18
C VAL A 60 30.65 4.93 11.00
N SER A 61 31.37 5.83 10.34
CA SER A 61 32.40 6.64 10.99
C SER A 61 31.78 7.73 11.86
N ALA A 62 32.46 8.09 12.95
CA ALA A 62 32.20 9.34 13.63
C ALA A 62 32.76 10.50 12.79
N LEU A 63 32.14 11.67 12.87
CA LEU A 63 32.64 12.90 12.25
C LEU A 63 33.18 13.84 13.32
N ILE A 64 34.42 14.30 13.18
CA ILE A 64 34.97 15.40 13.98
C ILE A 64 35.09 16.62 13.07
N LYS A 65 34.28 17.65 13.35
CA LYS A 65 34.39 18.98 12.75
C LYS A 65 35.49 19.75 13.49
N VAL A 66 36.68 19.75 12.91
CA VAL A 66 37.85 20.46 13.45
C VAL A 66 37.75 21.93 13.04
N VAL A 67 37.33 22.79 13.97
CA VAL A 67 37.09 24.22 13.73
C VAL A 67 38.43 24.96 13.72
N THR A 68 38.80 25.48 12.55
CA THR A 68 40.05 26.22 12.32
C THR A 68 40.00 26.96 10.98
N THR A 69 40.57 28.16 10.92
CA THR A 69 40.75 28.91 9.66
C THR A 69 42.06 28.60 8.96
N GLU A 70 42.99 27.94 9.64
CA GLU A 70 44.26 27.48 9.08
C GLU A 70 44.03 26.20 8.25
N THR A 71 44.62 26.15 7.05
CA THR A 71 44.52 25.02 6.11
C THR A 71 45.79 24.19 6.10
N GLY A 72 45.77 22.99 5.51
CA GLY A 72 46.98 22.17 5.34
C GLY A 72 47.34 21.30 6.55
N PHE A 73 46.37 21.00 7.42
CA PHE A 73 46.54 20.00 8.46
C PHE A 73 46.54 18.59 7.88
N ALA A 74 47.41 17.74 8.41
CA ALA A 74 47.38 16.30 8.24
C ALA A 74 46.98 15.62 9.55
N PHE A 75 46.15 14.60 9.44
CA PHE A 75 45.57 13.88 10.57
C PHE A 75 46.04 12.43 10.59
N ASP A 76 46.29 11.92 11.78
CA ASP A 76 46.70 10.53 12.01
C ASP A 76 45.93 9.97 13.21
N GLY A 77 45.16 8.90 12.98
CA GLY A 77 44.38 8.19 14.00
C GLY A 77 45.14 7.02 14.65
N GLY A 78 46.45 6.89 14.40
CA GLY A 78 47.26 5.76 14.84
C GLY A 78 46.91 4.48 14.10
N MET A 79 46.85 3.34 14.81
CA MET A 79 46.60 2.02 14.22
C MET A 79 45.25 1.90 13.49
N LEU A 80 44.25 2.71 13.88
CA LEU A 80 42.93 2.72 13.25
C LEU A 80 42.87 3.67 12.03
N GLY A 81 43.88 4.52 11.86
CA GLY A 81 43.91 5.51 10.79
C GLY A 81 42.78 6.53 10.86
N ILE A 82 42.61 7.27 9.77
CA ILE A 82 41.46 8.13 9.49
C ILE A 82 40.71 7.57 8.28
N VAL A 83 39.38 7.62 8.29
CA VAL A 83 38.55 7.15 7.17
C VAL A 83 38.57 8.16 6.02
N GLY A 84 38.71 9.45 6.36
CA GLY A 84 38.96 10.50 5.39
C GLY A 84 38.99 11.87 6.05
N ALA A 85 39.52 12.86 5.33
CA ALA A 85 39.47 14.25 5.73
C ALA A 85 39.01 15.11 4.56
N GLU A 86 38.14 16.09 4.83
CA GLU A 86 37.64 17.04 3.84
C GLU A 86 37.85 18.46 4.36
N GLN A 87 38.63 19.25 3.63
CA GLN A 87 38.80 20.66 3.92
C GLN A 87 37.52 21.41 3.54
N ARG A 88 36.97 22.16 4.50
CA ARG A 88 35.85 23.09 4.30
C ARG A 88 36.31 24.50 4.69
N THR A 89 35.48 25.50 4.39
CA THR A 89 35.75 26.88 4.82
C THR A 89 35.51 26.99 6.32
N GLY A 90 36.55 27.28 7.11
CA GLY A 90 36.46 27.48 8.56
C GLY A 90 36.50 26.22 9.42
N GLU A 91 36.45 25.04 8.80
CA GLU A 91 36.61 23.76 9.50
C GLU A 91 37.17 22.66 8.59
N ILE A 92 37.64 21.58 9.21
CA ILE A 92 38.08 20.38 8.53
C ILE A 92 37.27 19.20 9.06
N TRP A 93 36.59 18.51 8.17
CA TRP A 93 35.81 17.33 8.52
C TRP A 93 36.72 16.12 8.53
N VAL A 94 36.87 15.49 9.70
CA VAL A 94 37.71 14.32 9.88
C VAL A 94 36.83 13.14 10.27
N TYR A 95 36.76 12.14 9.40
CA TYR A 95 36.01 10.91 9.63
C TYR A 95 36.92 9.91 10.35
N VAL A 96 36.50 9.47 11.53
CA VAL A 96 37.27 8.56 12.38
C VAL A 96 36.46 7.31 12.73
N PRO A 97 37.09 6.13 12.86
CA PRO A 97 36.38 4.92 13.30
C PRO A 97 35.82 5.07 14.72
N GLN A 98 34.70 4.39 15.04
CA GLN A 98 33.96 4.46 16.31
C GLN A 98 34.71 3.95 17.57
N LYS A 99 35.97 3.53 17.42
CA LYS A 99 36.85 3.12 18.54
C LYS A 99 38.11 3.97 18.61
N SER A 100 38.18 5.03 17.80
CA SER A 100 39.29 5.97 17.87
C SER A 100 39.31 6.60 19.27
N ARG A 101 40.48 6.57 19.92
CA ARG A 101 40.66 7.15 21.26
C ARG A 101 41.47 8.43 21.24
N LYS A 102 42.17 8.67 20.13
CA LYS A 102 43.11 9.77 19.98
C LYS A 102 43.28 10.16 18.53
N ILE A 103 43.79 11.36 18.32
CA ILE A 103 44.19 11.86 17.01
C ILE A 103 45.46 12.69 17.13
N THR A 104 46.34 12.56 16.16
CA THR A 104 47.49 13.44 15.97
C THR A 104 47.17 14.41 14.84
N LEU A 105 47.38 15.70 15.10
CA LEU A 105 47.23 16.77 14.12
C LEU A 105 48.61 17.33 13.82
N SER A 106 48.96 17.48 12.55
CA SER A 106 50.25 18.03 12.13
C SER A 106 50.06 19.10 11.07
N HIS A 107 50.86 20.16 11.14
CA HIS A 107 50.82 21.27 10.20
C HIS A 107 52.24 21.81 9.97
N GLN A 108 52.60 22.08 8.72
CA GLN A 108 53.96 22.43 8.32
C GLN A 108 54.54 23.64 9.08
N LYS A 109 53.70 24.64 9.38
CA LYS A 109 54.14 25.89 10.06
C LYS A 109 53.81 25.94 11.55
N LEU A 110 52.83 25.16 12.03
CA LEU A 110 52.31 25.25 13.40
C LEU A 110 52.81 24.12 14.31
N GLY A 111 53.53 23.16 13.75
CA GLY A 111 54.04 21.99 14.47
C GLY A 111 53.02 20.86 14.53
N MET A 112 53.09 20.04 15.56
CA MET A 112 52.28 18.84 15.71
C MET A 112 51.65 18.76 17.10
N LEU A 113 50.33 18.57 17.17
CA LEU A 113 49.62 18.11 18.37
C LEU A 113 49.61 16.58 18.35
N ARG A 114 50.50 15.96 19.13
CA ARG A 114 50.64 14.49 19.18
C ARG A 114 49.65 13.88 20.15
N ASP A 115 48.99 12.82 19.70
CA ASP A 115 48.16 11.94 20.53
C ASP A 115 47.16 12.69 21.42
N TYR A 116 46.38 13.60 20.84
CA TYR A 116 45.27 14.21 21.58
C TYR A 116 44.22 13.14 21.86
N TYR A 117 44.08 12.74 23.12
CA TYR A 117 43.07 11.79 23.57
C TYR A 117 41.72 12.49 23.69
N TYR A 118 40.68 11.90 23.09
CA TYR A 118 39.34 12.47 23.19
C TYR A 118 38.84 12.40 24.64
N PRO A 119 38.26 13.50 25.17
CA PRO A 119 37.74 13.51 26.53
C PRO A 119 36.48 12.64 26.69
N VAL A 120 35.80 12.32 25.58
CA VAL A 120 34.67 11.38 25.51
C VAL A 120 34.92 10.37 24.38
N PRO A 121 34.46 9.12 24.53
CA PRO A 121 34.50 8.15 23.43
C PRO A 121 33.75 8.68 22.20
N VAL A 122 34.34 8.52 21.02
CA VAL A 122 33.65 8.84 19.76
C VAL A 122 32.81 7.65 19.32
N GLU A 123 31.54 7.88 19.02
CA GLU A 123 30.57 6.84 18.65
C GLU A 123 30.25 6.89 17.15
N ALA A 124 29.91 5.73 16.58
CA ALA A 124 29.52 5.61 15.17
C ALA A 124 28.38 6.57 14.82
N GLY A 125 28.53 7.30 13.71
CA GLY A 125 27.47 8.16 13.19
C GLY A 125 27.16 9.39 14.05
N ARG A 126 27.98 9.68 15.07
CA ARG A 126 27.89 10.93 15.85
C ARG A 126 28.82 12.00 15.30
N THR A 127 28.40 13.26 15.44
CA THR A 127 29.19 14.43 15.05
C THR A 127 29.74 15.13 16.28
N TYR A 128 31.04 15.43 16.27
CA TYR A 128 31.76 16.11 17.34
C TYR A 128 32.36 17.41 16.80
N GLU A 129 32.51 18.39 17.67
CA GLU A 129 33.20 19.64 17.40
C GLU A 129 34.53 19.65 18.15
N MET A 130 35.62 19.97 17.44
CA MET A 130 36.96 20.17 18.01
C MET A 130 37.45 21.58 17.64
N VAL A 131 37.46 22.50 18.60
CA VAL A 131 37.94 23.87 18.35
C VAL A 131 39.44 23.94 18.60
N LEU A 132 40.21 24.31 17.58
CA LEU A 132 41.66 24.47 17.72
C LEU A 132 42.03 25.89 18.20
N THR A 133 43.11 25.97 18.97
CA THR A 133 43.85 27.22 19.21
C THR A 133 45.20 27.11 18.55
N THR A 134 45.45 27.99 17.57
CA THR A 134 46.69 28.04 16.80
C THR A 134 47.51 29.28 17.16
N GLY A 135 48.70 29.09 17.76
CA GLY A 135 49.67 30.14 18.11
C GLY A 135 49.72 30.54 19.59
N LYS A 136 50.88 31.03 20.05
CA LYS A 136 50.96 31.87 21.25
C LYS A 136 50.23 33.17 20.93
N VAL A 137 49.09 33.38 21.57
CA VAL A 137 48.47 34.71 21.68
C VAL A 137 49.37 35.56 22.58
N THR A 138 50.49 36.04 22.07
CA THR A 138 50.99 37.35 22.51
C THR A 138 50.24 38.37 21.68
N THR A 139 48.98 38.60 22.06
CA THR A 139 48.37 39.89 21.75
C THR A 139 49.27 40.89 22.46
N ILE A 140 50.08 41.63 21.71
CA ILE A 140 50.39 42.98 22.16
C ILE A 140 49.02 43.65 22.11
N VAL A 141 48.34 43.62 23.24
CA VAL A 141 47.13 44.39 23.48
C VAL A 141 47.62 45.82 23.46
N GLN A 142 47.66 46.41 22.27
CA GLN A 142 47.34 47.81 22.21
C GLN A 142 45.84 47.82 22.45
N GLU A 143 45.50 48.07 23.71
CA GLU A 143 44.14 48.20 24.19
C GLU A 143 43.56 49.44 23.49
N SER A 144 43.11 49.27 22.25
CA SER A 144 42.25 50.25 21.61
C SER A 144 40.94 50.16 22.40
N ALA A 145 40.82 51.00 23.43
CA ALA A 145 39.59 51.18 24.17
C ALA A 145 38.52 51.65 23.17
N GLY A 146 37.75 50.71 22.63
CA GLY A 146 36.76 50.99 21.60
C GLY A 146 36.15 49.75 20.97
N GLY A 147 35.04 49.97 20.30
CA GLY A 147 34.29 48.95 19.59
C GLY A 147 33.30 49.62 18.65
N GLN A 148 32.72 48.84 17.76
CA GLN A 148 31.74 49.32 16.81
C GLN A 148 30.71 48.25 16.47
N TYR A 149 29.52 48.68 16.06
CA TYR A 149 28.41 47.77 15.77
C TYR A 149 28.66 46.95 14.51
N LEU A 150 28.43 45.65 14.63
CA LEU A 150 28.07 44.77 13.53
C LEU A 150 26.56 44.84 13.34
N VAL A 151 26.12 45.04 12.10
CA VAL A 151 24.75 44.72 11.66
C VAL A 151 24.84 43.62 10.62
N MET A 152 24.38 42.43 11.00
CA MET A 152 24.36 41.25 10.13
C MET A 152 22.92 40.92 9.76
N THR A 153 22.63 40.82 8.46
CA THR A 153 21.37 40.29 7.95
C THR A 153 21.55 38.82 7.60
N VAL A 154 20.63 37.96 8.06
CA VAL A 154 20.66 36.52 7.81
C VAL A 154 19.39 36.04 7.12
N THR A 155 19.57 35.17 6.12
CA THR A 155 18.48 34.50 5.41
C THR A 155 18.68 32.99 5.51
N PRO A 156 17.73 32.21 6.06
CA PRO A 156 16.40 32.62 6.51
C PRO A 156 16.42 33.39 7.85
N ALA A 157 15.36 34.15 8.12
CA ALA A 157 15.28 35.05 9.29
C ALA A 157 15.28 34.33 10.65
N ASN A 158 14.96 33.03 10.66
CA ASN A 158 14.98 32.16 11.84
C ASN A 158 16.33 31.43 12.04
N ALA A 159 17.40 31.84 11.33
CA ALA A 159 18.71 31.27 11.52
C ALA A 159 19.29 31.63 12.89
N GLU A 160 19.99 30.68 13.50
CA GLU A 160 20.79 30.88 14.70
C GLU A 160 22.15 31.47 14.30
N VAL A 161 22.62 32.48 15.04
CA VAL A 161 23.91 33.14 14.80
C VAL A 161 24.76 33.05 16.06
N SER A 162 26.04 32.76 15.88
CA SER A 162 27.07 32.92 16.91
C SER A 162 28.22 33.76 16.39
N ILE A 163 28.77 34.60 17.26
CA ILE A 163 29.94 35.45 17.00
C ILE A 163 30.98 35.13 18.06
N ASP A 164 32.21 34.81 17.64
CA ASP A 164 33.29 34.34 18.52
C ASP A 164 32.88 33.21 19.48
N ASP A 165 32.13 32.24 18.94
CA ASP A 165 31.54 31.10 19.67
C ASP A 165 30.41 31.47 20.66
N VAL A 166 29.99 32.75 20.73
CA VAL A 166 28.91 33.22 21.60
C VAL A 166 27.62 33.38 20.79
N PRO A 167 26.53 32.67 21.15
CA PRO A 167 25.22 32.88 20.52
C PRO A 167 24.75 34.32 20.67
N VAL A 168 24.16 34.87 19.61
CA VAL A 168 23.60 36.22 19.59
C VAL A 168 22.15 36.18 19.15
N GLU A 169 21.33 37.01 19.78
CA GLU A 169 19.91 37.13 19.45
C GLU A 169 19.71 37.63 18.02
N VAL A 170 18.77 37.00 17.31
CA VAL A 170 18.41 37.32 15.92
C VAL A 170 16.97 37.81 15.93
N ALA A 171 16.77 39.10 15.63
CA ALA A 171 15.45 39.71 15.53
C ALA A 171 15.11 39.96 14.07
N ASP A 172 14.07 39.29 13.55
CA ASP A 172 13.60 39.40 12.17
C ASP A 172 14.72 39.24 11.12
N GLY A 173 15.63 38.28 11.34
CA GLY A 173 16.78 38.04 10.46
C GLY A 173 17.88 39.10 10.55
N VAL A 174 17.89 39.92 11.60
CA VAL A 174 18.92 40.93 11.84
C VAL A 174 19.58 40.73 13.20
N VAL A 175 20.90 40.69 13.19
CA VAL A 175 21.76 40.78 14.38
C VAL A 175 22.35 42.17 14.43
N SER A 176 22.23 42.84 15.58
CA SER A 176 22.89 44.10 15.86
C SER A 176 23.63 43.99 17.19
N THR A 177 24.97 43.97 17.15
CA THR A 177 25.78 43.79 18.36
C THR A 177 27.06 44.63 18.32
N LEU A 178 27.45 45.16 19.49
CA LEU A 178 28.67 45.94 19.65
C LEU A 178 29.86 45.00 19.87
N LEU A 179 30.87 45.07 19.00
CA LEU A 179 32.06 44.23 19.06
C LEU A 179 33.30 45.08 19.22
N LYS A 180 34.35 44.51 19.82
CA LYS A 180 35.65 45.19 19.96
C LYS A 180 36.26 45.43 18.58
N TYR A 181 37.19 46.37 18.45
CA TYR A 181 37.96 46.47 17.22
C TYR A 181 38.83 45.22 17.02
N GLY A 182 38.92 44.75 15.77
CA GLY A 182 39.73 43.59 15.40
C GLY A 182 38.94 42.52 14.65
N LYS A 183 39.56 41.33 14.52
CA LYS A 183 39.00 40.20 13.78
C LYS A 183 38.06 39.38 14.66
N HIS A 184 36.93 39.01 14.07
CA HIS A 184 35.87 38.22 14.69
C HIS A 184 35.48 37.07 13.77
N THR A 185 34.96 35.99 14.35
CA THR A 185 34.40 34.86 13.62
C THR A 185 32.89 34.81 13.77
N TYR A 186 32.19 34.25 12.79
CA TYR A 186 30.76 33.98 12.89
C TYR A 186 30.41 32.59 12.38
N ARG A 187 29.30 32.04 12.88
CA ARG A 187 28.62 30.86 12.37
C ARG A 187 27.12 31.13 12.32
N VAL A 188 26.50 30.78 11.20
CA VAL A 188 25.06 30.87 10.96
C VAL A 188 24.52 29.48 10.60
N SER A 189 23.45 29.04 11.25
CA SER A 189 22.81 27.74 10.99
C SER A 189 21.28 27.86 11.05
N ALA A 190 20.57 27.09 10.22
CA ALA A 190 19.12 26.99 10.28
C ALA A 190 18.68 25.57 9.94
N ALA A 191 17.50 25.18 10.41
CA ALA A 191 16.91 23.89 10.05
C ALA A 191 16.75 23.77 8.52
N LEU A 192 17.09 22.60 7.98
CA LEU A 192 17.03 22.30 6.54
C LEU A 192 17.89 23.24 5.66
N HIS A 193 18.97 23.83 6.20
CA HIS A 193 19.92 24.64 5.44
C HIS A 193 21.36 24.23 5.77
N GLU A 194 22.26 24.36 4.80
CA GLU A 194 23.69 24.15 5.01
C GLU A 194 24.26 25.28 5.90
N PRO A 195 24.90 24.97 7.05
CA PRO A 195 25.46 25.98 7.93
C PRO A 195 26.65 26.69 7.26
N THR A 196 26.83 27.97 7.57
CA THR A 196 27.92 28.79 7.02
C THR A 196 28.72 29.43 8.15
N MET A 197 30.04 29.53 7.96
CA MET A 197 30.94 30.20 8.90
C MET A 197 31.96 31.06 8.16
N GLY A 198 32.44 32.12 8.82
CA GLY A 198 33.37 33.06 8.22
C GLY A 198 34.02 34.00 9.22
N GLN A 199 34.81 34.94 8.71
CA GLN A 199 35.49 35.96 9.50
C GLN A 199 35.14 37.36 8.99
N PHE A 200 35.16 38.34 9.89
CA PHE A 200 35.06 39.75 9.55
C PHE A 200 35.95 40.57 10.49
N GLU A 201 36.18 41.83 10.13
CA GLU A 201 36.97 42.76 10.91
C GLU A 201 36.11 43.97 11.26
N ILE A 202 36.15 44.34 12.55
CA ILE A 202 35.50 45.52 13.11
C ILE A 202 36.53 46.63 13.18
N GLY A 203 36.36 47.63 12.33
CA GLY A 203 37.13 48.86 12.33
C GLY A 203 36.34 50.01 12.95
N ASN A 204 36.81 51.21 12.69
CA ASN A 204 36.29 52.49 13.15
C ASN A 204 34.93 52.91 12.54
N ALA A 205 34.34 52.12 11.65
CA ALA A 205 33.00 52.34 11.07
C ALA A 205 32.11 51.12 11.27
N LYS A 206 30.78 51.34 11.30
CA LYS A 206 29.78 50.26 11.41
C LYS A 206 30.04 49.22 10.34
N LYS A 207 30.08 47.94 10.72
CA LYS A 207 30.25 46.83 9.79
C LYS A 207 28.89 46.27 9.41
N GLU A 208 28.63 46.19 8.12
CA GLU A 208 27.46 45.49 7.58
C GLU A 208 27.90 44.18 6.94
N LEU A 209 27.12 43.13 7.16
CA LEU A 209 27.36 41.79 6.63
C LEU A 209 26.01 41.14 6.27
N SER A 210 25.96 40.41 5.16
CA SER A 210 24.77 39.64 4.78
C SER A 210 25.16 38.19 4.55
N VAL A 211 24.42 37.26 5.15
CA VAL A 211 24.68 35.82 5.07
C VAL A 211 23.39 35.11 4.67
N ALA A 212 23.37 34.48 3.50
CA ALA A 212 22.26 33.65 3.04
C ALA A 212 22.68 32.18 3.04
N LEU A 213 22.01 31.35 3.84
CA LEU A 213 22.25 29.92 3.86
C LEU A 213 21.64 29.25 2.62
N GLN A 214 22.31 28.22 2.12
CA GLN A 214 21.77 27.40 1.04
C GLN A 214 20.78 26.37 1.60
N PRO A 215 19.59 26.19 1.00
CA PRO A 215 18.66 25.15 1.43
C PRO A 215 19.28 23.77 1.29
N ALA A 216 19.13 22.92 2.29
CA ALA A 216 19.57 21.52 2.30
C ALA A 216 18.34 20.58 2.22
N TYR A 217 17.43 20.88 1.29
CA TYR A 217 16.25 20.07 0.98
C TYR A 217 15.87 20.24 -0.49
N GLY A 218 15.01 19.36 -0.98
CA GLY A 218 14.31 19.55 -2.26
C GLY A 218 12.84 19.16 -2.14
N ILE A 219 12.10 19.38 -3.21
CA ILE A 219 10.65 19.10 -3.28
C ILE A 219 10.39 18.28 -4.55
N LEU A 220 9.45 17.34 -4.48
CA LEU A 220 9.00 16.60 -5.65
C LEU A 220 7.59 17.03 -6.05
N GLN A 221 7.37 17.29 -7.33
CA GLN A 221 6.04 17.29 -7.93
C GLN A 221 5.83 15.93 -8.58
N ILE A 222 4.90 15.14 -8.04
CA ILE A 222 4.75 13.72 -8.35
C ILE A 222 3.43 13.50 -9.09
N ASP A 223 3.54 12.98 -10.31
CA ASP A 223 2.44 12.67 -11.22
C ASP A 223 2.43 11.18 -11.58
N SER A 224 1.30 10.68 -12.09
CA SER A 224 1.23 9.37 -12.70
C SER A 224 0.20 9.30 -13.83
N ASP A 225 0.42 8.38 -14.75
CA ASP A 225 -0.54 8.01 -15.80
C ASP A 225 -0.96 6.53 -15.65
N PRO A 226 -2.22 6.24 -15.30
CA PRO A 226 -3.27 7.19 -14.94
C PRO A 226 -3.02 7.88 -13.58
N ALA A 227 -3.66 9.02 -13.37
CA ALA A 227 -3.64 9.75 -12.10
C ALA A 227 -4.47 9.03 -11.02
N GLY A 228 -4.20 9.32 -9.75
CA GLY A 228 -4.89 8.71 -8.59
C GLY A 228 -4.11 7.58 -7.92
N ALA A 229 -2.81 7.46 -8.18
CA ALA A 229 -1.96 6.45 -7.56
C ALA A 229 -1.56 6.87 -6.15
N GLU A 230 -1.61 5.97 -5.18
CA GLU A 230 -0.98 6.17 -3.89
C GLU A 230 0.55 6.08 -4.03
N VAL A 231 1.27 7.04 -3.46
CA VAL A 231 2.73 7.10 -3.54
C VAL A 231 3.33 6.97 -2.15
N TYR A 232 4.27 6.05 -2.01
CA TYR A 232 5.05 5.79 -0.80
C TYR A 232 6.50 6.21 -1.06
N ILE A 233 7.10 6.93 -0.12
CA ILE A 233 8.47 7.43 -0.22
C ILE A 233 9.33 6.65 0.78
N ASP A 234 10.47 6.13 0.33
CA ASP A 234 11.49 5.41 1.12
C ASP A 234 10.98 4.23 1.97
N GLY A 235 9.90 3.60 1.52
CA GLY A 235 9.32 2.43 2.19
C GLY A 235 8.46 2.77 3.41
N ASP A 236 8.03 4.03 3.55
CA ASP A 236 7.06 4.43 4.57
C ASP A 236 5.78 3.59 4.50
N TYR A 237 5.17 3.35 5.67
CA TYR A 237 3.93 2.56 5.77
C TYR A 237 2.69 3.34 5.34
N GLN A 238 2.71 4.68 5.44
CA GLN A 238 1.62 5.55 5.04
C GLN A 238 1.95 6.19 3.70
N PRO A 239 0.96 6.36 2.80
CA PRO A 239 1.20 7.06 1.55
C PRO A 239 1.54 8.53 1.84
N ALA A 240 2.56 9.05 1.15
CA ALA A 240 2.90 10.47 1.17
C ALA A 240 1.81 11.32 0.49
N GLY A 241 1.05 10.72 -0.44
CA GLY A 241 -0.08 11.36 -1.11
C GLY A 241 -0.64 10.49 -2.25
N THR A 242 -1.62 11.07 -2.95
CA THR A 242 -2.22 10.50 -4.16
C THR A 242 -1.90 11.41 -5.35
N THR A 243 -1.44 10.86 -6.47
CA THR A 243 -1.05 11.65 -7.64
C THR A 243 -2.25 12.37 -8.30
N PRO A 244 -2.07 13.60 -8.80
CA PRO A 244 -0.87 14.45 -8.68
C PRO A 244 -0.76 15.15 -7.31
N PHE A 245 0.45 15.25 -6.77
CA PHE A 245 0.69 16.07 -5.58
C PHE A 245 2.13 16.59 -5.48
N THR A 246 2.33 17.61 -4.64
CA THR A 246 3.66 18.11 -4.27
C THR A 246 4.05 17.55 -2.90
N SER A 247 5.24 16.96 -2.79
CA SER A 247 5.75 16.38 -1.55
C SER A 247 6.04 17.45 -0.50
N LYS A 248 6.20 17.01 0.76
CA LYS A 248 6.89 17.81 1.78
C LYS A 248 8.38 17.95 1.41
N TRP A 249 9.12 18.74 2.19
CA TRP A 249 10.57 18.85 2.07
C TRP A 249 11.22 17.48 2.26
N LEU A 250 12.02 17.09 1.29
CA LEU A 250 12.80 15.87 1.30
C LEU A 250 14.28 16.22 1.46
N SER A 251 15.01 15.37 2.16
CA SER A 251 16.46 15.48 2.23
C SER A 251 17.09 15.41 0.83
N PRO A 252 18.26 16.02 0.61
CA PRO A 252 19.01 15.84 -0.62
C PRO A 252 19.46 14.38 -0.73
N GLY A 253 19.43 13.82 -1.94
CA GLY A 253 19.91 12.45 -2.19
C GLY A 253 18.90 11.58 -2.90
N LYS A 254 19.15 10.26 -2.90
CA LYS A 254 18.31 9.29 -3.59
C LYS A 254 17.13 8.89 -2.72
N HIS A 255 15.93 9.02 -3.27
CA HIS A 255 14.68 8.62 -2.67
C HIS A 255 14.01 7.55 -3.54
N THR A 256 13.42 6.55 -2.91
CA THR A 256 12.66 5.51 -3.60
C THR A 256 11.17 5.85 -3.57
N LEU A 257 10.55 5.97 -4.73
CA LEU A 257 9.12 6.17 -4.86
C LEU A 257 8.45 4.87 -5.30
N GLN A 258 7.41 4.46 -4.58
CA GLN A 258 6.58 3.31 -4.93
C GLN A 258 5.14 3.76 -5.19
N PHE A 259 4.65 3.53 -6.40
CA PHE A 259 3.30 3.88 -6.86
C PHE A 259 2.42 2.64 -6.83
N LYS A 260 1.26 2.75 -6.17
CA LYS A 260 0.26 1.68 -6.09
C LYS A 260 -1.10 2.20 -6.54
N MET A 261 -1.75 1.43 -7.39
CA MET A 261 -3.12 1.69 -7.84
C MET A 261 -3.85 0.36 -8.03
N PRO A 262 -5.14 0.25 -7.65
CA PRO A 262 -5.94 -0.96 -7.86
C PRO A 262 -5.90 -1.40 -9.32
N VAL A 263 -5.76 -2.70 -9.57
CA VAL A 263 -5.66 -3.34 -10.89
C VAL A 263 -4.46 -2.92 -11.76
N TYR A 264 -3.51 -2.12 -11.25
CA TYR A 264 -2.24 -1.83 -11.93
C TYR A 264 -1.08 -2.55 -11.24
N LYS A 265 0.03 -2.74 -11.97
CA LYS A 265 1.28 -3.24 -11.40
C LYS A 265 1.91 -2.14 -10.55
N THR A 266 2.50 -2.52 -9.42
CA THR A 266 3.30 -1.60 -8.62
C THR A 266 4.48 -1.08 -9.42
N CYS A 267 4.61 0.24 -9.54
CA CYS A 267 5.76 0.87 -10.18
C CYS A 267 6.69 1.39 -9.08
N THR A 268 8.01 1.14 -9.21
CA THR A 268 9.02 1.62 -8.26
C THR A 268 10.10 2.33 -9.04
N MET A 269 10.50 3.51 -8.57
CA MET A 269 11.54 4.33 -9.19
C MET A 269 12.43 4.99 -8.14
N GLU A 270 13.65 5.30 -8.52
CA GLU A 270 14.58 6.07 -7.70
C GLU A 270 14.71 7.49 -8.29
N VAL A 271 14.58 8.51 -7.45
CA VAL A 271 14.75 9.91 -7.83
C VAL A 271 15.83 10.56 -6.96
N ALA A 272 16.72 11.32 -7.57
CA ALA A 272 17.69 12.13 -6.84
C ALA A 272 17.09 13.51 -6.56
N VAL A 273 16.79 13.80 -5.29
CA VAL A 273 16.30 15.10 -4.83
C VAL A 273 17.49 16.08 -4.65
N PRO A 274 17.44 17.28 -5.23
CA PRO A 274 18.50 18.26 -5.09
C PRO A 274 18.44 18.95 -3.72
N GLY A 275 19.60 19.27 -3.15
CA GLY A 275 19.73 20.03 -1.91
C GLY A 275 19.94 21.51 -2.15
N ASN A 276 19.01 22.13 -2.86
CA ASN A 276 19.05 23.56 -3.18
C ASN A 276 17.67 24.22 -3.10
N GLY A 277 16.67 23.52 -2.55
CA GLY A 277 15.30 23.96 -2.41
C GLY A 277 14.46 23.84 -3.69
N ALA A 278 15.02 23.33 -4.79
CA ALA A 278 14.29 23.22 -6.05
C ALA A 278 13.19 22.16 -6.01
N THR A 279 12.12 22.42 -6.77
CA THR A 279 11.09 21.43 -7.08
C THR A 279 11.49 20.65 -8.33
N GLN A 280 11.51 19.34 -8.23
CA GLN A 280 11.75 18.43 -9.34
C GLN A 280 10.47 17.67 -9.69
N SER A 281 10.13 17.62 -10.97
CA SER A 281 8.99 16.86 -11.46
C SER A 281 9.36 15.40 -11.69
N VAL A 282 8.45 14.50 -11.31
CA VAL A 282 8.56 13.05 -11.49
C VAL A 282 7.22 12.54 -11.97
N GLU A 283 7.22 11.71 -13.01
CA GLU A 283 6.01 11.13 -13.58
C GLU A 283 6.17 9.62 -13.73
N ALA A 284 5.18 8.86 -13.28
CA ALA A 284 5.15 7.41 -13.39
C ALA A 284 4.06 6.92 -14.36
N VAL A 285 4.43 6.18 -15.40
CA VAL A 285 3.45 5.48 -16.26
C VAL A 285 3.17 4.10 -15.67
N LEU A 286 1.94 3.87 -15.21
CA LEU A 286 1.54 2.62 -14.57
C LEU A 286 1.09 1.59 -15.60
N GLN A 287 1.65 0.39 -15.50
CA GLN A 287 1.25 -0.72 -16.36
C GLN A 287 0.01 -1.41 -15.79
N PRO A 288 -1.05 -1.63 -16.61
CA PRO A 288 -2.19 -2.44 -16.19
C PRO A 288 -1.75 -3.82 -15.68
N ASN A 289 -2.49 -4.35 -14.70
CA ASN A 289 -2.41 -5.73 -14.24
C ASN A 289 -3.71 -6.50 -14.54
N PHE A 290 -4.44 -6.05 -15.58
CA PHE A 290 -5.68 -6.63 -16.07
C PHE A 290 -5.71 -6.66 -17.60
N ALA A 291 -6.57 -7.49 -18.15
CA ALA A 291 -6.95 -7.50 -19.57
C ALA A 291 -8.41 -7.09 -19.73
N GLU A 292 -8.78 -6.55 -20.89
CA GLU A 292 -10.18 -6.46 -21.29
C GLU A 292 -10.60 -7.79 -21.93
N VAL A 293 -11.53 -8.49 -21.31
CA VAL A 293 -12.01 -9.79 -21.77
C VAL A 293 -13.45 -9.67 -22.26
N SER A 294 -13.71 -10.12 -23.48
CA SER A 294 -15.04 -10.25 -24.07
C SER A 294 -15.35 -11.72 -24.32
N VAL A 295 -16.48 -12.19 -23.78
CA VAL A 295 -16.94 -13.57 -23.90
C VAL A 295 -18.26 -13.59 -24.66
N SER A 296 -18.39 -14.48 -25.63
CA SER A 296 -19.64 -14.75 -26.35
C SER A 296 -20.03 -16.22 -26.18
N ALA A 297 -21.28 -16.46 -25.81
CA ALA A 297 -21.89 -17.78 -25.70
C ALA A 297 -23.17 -17.83 -26.56
N PRO A 298 -23.35 -18.85 -27.40
CA PRO A 298 -24.55 -18.96 -28.24
C PRO A 298 -25.77 -19.44 -27.43
N GLY A 299 -26.97 -19.25 -28.01
CA GLY A 299 -28.22 -19.84 -27.52
C GLY A 299 -28.75 -19.27 -26.19
N GLU A 300 -28.45 -17.99 -25.90
CA GLU A 300 -28.80 -17.31 -24.65
C GLU A 300 -28.31 -18.06 -23.40
N SER A 301 -27.13 -18.69 -23.52
CA SER A 301 -26.51 -19.40 -22.41
C SER A 301 -25.94 -18.42 -21.39
N GLY A 302 -26.03 -18.76 -20.11
CA GLY A 302 -25.33 -18.03 -19.05
C GLY A 302 -23.82 -18.20 -19.20
N ILE A 303 -23.09 -17.09 -19.11
CA ILE A 303 -21.63 -17.03 -19.12
C ILE A 303 -21.14 -17.04 -17.67
N TYR A 304 -20.37 -18.05 -17.31
CA TYR A 304 -19.77 -18.20 -15.99
C TYR A 304 -18.25 -18.06 -16.10
N ILE A 305 -17.64 -17.32 -15.17
CA ILE A 305 -16.19 -17.21 -15.05
C ILE A 305 -15.83 -17.64 -13.63
N ASN A 306 -15.04 -18.70 -13.48
CA ASN A 306 -14.71 -19.34 -12.20
C ASN A 306 -15.97 -19.63 -11.35
N ASN A 307 -16.99 -20.24 -11.97
CA ASN A 307 -18.32 -20.52 -11.40
C ASN A 307 -19.20 -19.32 -11.04
N GLU A 308 -18.79 -18.08 -11.32
CA GLU A 308 -19.61 -16.89 -11.09
C GLU A 308 -20.34 -16.48 -12.38
N LEU A 309 -21.67 -16.31 -12.32
CA LEU A 309 -22.45 -15.83 -13.46
C LEU A 309 -22.10 -14.37 -13.76
N LYS A 310 -21.60 -14.10 -14.98
CA LYS A 310 -21.20 -12.77 -15.43
C LYS A 310 -22.21 -12.11 -16.36
N GLY A 311 -22.94 -12.89 -17.14
CA GLY A 311 -23.92 -12.39 -18.10
C GLY A 311 -24.60 -13.52 -18.86
N VAL A 312 -25.41 -13.16 -19.85
CA VAL A 312 -26.13 -14.11 -20.72
C VAL A 312 -25.86 -13.74 -22.17
N GLY A 313 -25.44 -14.72 -22.98
CA GLY A 313 -25.14 -14.56 -24.40
C GLY A 313 -23.83 -13.80 -24.70
N ARG A 314 -23.63 -12.62 -24.10
CA ARG A 314 -22.39 -11.83 -24.20
C ARG A 314 -22.03 -11.19 -22.87
N TRP A 315 -20.73 -11.05 -22.64
CA TRP A 315 -20.19 -10.33 -21.49
C TRP A 315 -18.86 -9.67 -21.87
N SER A 316 -18.60 -8.47 -21.37
CA SER A 316 -17.30 -7.81 -21.47
C SER A 316 -16.93 -7.18 -20.13
N GLY A 317 -15.67 -7.29 -19.73
CA GLY A 317 -15.19 -6.71 -18.48
C GLY A 317 -13.68 -6.87 -18.30
N ARG A 318 -13.16 -6.34 -17.18
CA ARG A 318 -11.75 -6.47 -16.82
C ARG A 318 -11.53 -7.72 -15.98
N LEU A 319 -10.51 -8.50 -16.32
CA LEU A 319 -10.01 -9.62 -15.51
C LEU A 319 -8.54 -9.40 -15.22
N ASN A 320 -8.11 -9.67 -14.00
CA ASN A 320 -6.70 -9.62 -13.64
C ASN A 320 -5.91 -10.67 -14.44
N ALA A 321 -4.60 -10.52 -14.52
CA ALA A 321 -3.78 -11.57 -15.10
C ALA A 321 -3.92 -12.88 -14.31
N GLY A 322 -4.05 -14.01 -15.02
CA GLY A 322 -4.22 -15.32 -14.41
C GLY A 322 -4.99 -16.30 -15.29
N LEU A 323 -5.20 -17.52 -14.76
CA LEU A 323 -5.95 -18.58 -15.45
C LEU A 323 -7.41 -18.58 -14.99
N TYR A 324 -8.34 -18.60 -15.93
CA TYR A 324 -9.78 -18.59 -15.70
C TYR A 324 -10.46 -19.78 -16.36
N THR A 325 -11.47 -20.34 -15.72
CA THR A 325 -12.41 -21.27 -16.35
C THR A 325 -13.62 -20.48 -16.81
N VAL A 326 -13.88 -20.48 -18.12
CA VAL A 326 -14.98 -19.77 -18.74
C VAL A 326 -15.98 -20.78 -19.30
N GLU A 327 -17.25 -20.68 -18.90
CA GLU A 327 -18.27 -21.68 -19.22
C GLU A 327 -19.54 -21.08 -19.78
N ALA A 328 -20.13 -21.76 -20.76
CA ALA A 328 -21.50 -21.52 -21.22
C ALA A 328 -22.39 -22.58 -20.58
N ARG A 329 -23.35 -22.14 -19.76
CA ARG A 329 -24.32 -23.04 -19.09
C ARG A 329 -25.73 -22.71 -19.53
N LYS A 330 -26.51 -23.75 -19.79
CA LYS A 330 -27.94 -23.66 -20.11
C LYS A 330 -28.69 -24.80 -19.44
N THR A 331 -29.88 -24.52 -18.93
CA THR A 331 -30.74 -25.52 -18.29
C THR A 331 -30.97 -26.69 -19.24
N SER A 332 -30.94 -27.92 -18.73
CA SER A 332 -31.14 -29.15 -19.53
C SER A 332 -30.08 -29.41 -20.61
N HIS A 333 -28.92 -28.75 -20.55
CA HIS A 333 -27.79 -28.97 -21.46
C HIS A 333 -26.53 -29.38 -20.67
N TYR A 334 -25.56 -30.00 -21.32
CA TYR A 334 -24.17 -30.05 -20.83
C TYR A 334 -23.50 -28.72 -21.12
N SER A 335 -22.75 -28.21 -20.15
CA SER A 335 -21.99 -26.96 -20.29
C SER A 335 -20.83 -27.11 -21.26
N SER A 336 -20.56 -26.06 -22.04
CA SER A 336 -19.27 -25.90 -22.73
C SER A 336 -18.33 -25.14 -21.81
N SER A 337 -17.07 -25.57 -21.73
CA SER A 337 -16.05 -24.96 -20.86
C SER A 337 -14.73 -24.78 -21.59
N GLN A 338 -14.00 -23.72 -21.27
CA GLN A 338 -12.66 -23.44 -21.77
C GLN A 338 -11.80 -22.82 -20.67
N SER A 339 -10.56 -23.28 -20.54
CA SER A 339 -9.53 -22.60 -19.76
C SER A 339 -8.91 -21.46 -20.56
N VAL A 340 -8.93 -20.27 -20.01
CA VAL A 340 -8.46 -19.03 -20.64
C VAL A 340 -7.41 -18.41 -19.75
N GLU A 341 -6.18 -18.37 -20.25
CA GLU A 341 -5.13 -17.56 -19.65
C GLU A 341 -5.32 -16.10 -20.07
N VAL A 342 -5.28 -15.22 -19.08
CA VAL A 342 -5.43 -13.78 -19.21
C VAL A 342 -4.09 -13.15 -18.89
N GLU A 343 -3.52 -12.43 -19.84
CA GLU A 343 -2.29 -11.65 -19.68
C GLU A 343 -2.61 -10.16 -19.52
N ALA A 344 -1.89 -9.47 -18.64
CA ALA A 344 -2.15 -8.07 -18.38
C ALA A 344 -1.84 -7.19 -19.61
N GLY A 345 -2.71 -6.21 -19.89
CA GLY A 345 -2.59 -5.29 -21.02
C GLY A 345 -3.29 -5.75 -22.30
N ASP A 346 -3.70 -7.02 -22.37
CA ASP A 346 -4.30 -7.58 -23.57
C ASP A 346 -5.80 -7.26 -23.72
N LYS A 347 -6.27 -7.35 -24.98
CA LYS A 347 -7.69 -7.49 -25.30
C LYS A 347 -7.95 -8.93 -25.73
N ARG A 348 -8.71 -9.67 -24.93
CA ARG A 348 -8.99 -11.08 -25.14
C ARG A 348 -10.44 -11.30 -25.54
N THR A 349 -10.65 -12.02 -26.63
CA THR A 349 -11.98 -12.49 -27.03
C THR A 349 -12.06 -14.00 -26.85
N VAL A 350 -13.13 -14.47 -26.20
CA VAL A 350 -13.42 -15.88 -25.98
C VAL A 350 -14.78 -16.20 -26.57
N THR A 351 -14.83 -17.17 -27.47
CA THR A 351 -16.07 -17.66 -28.06
C THR A 351 -16.30 -19.08 -27.61
N LEU A 352 -17.35 -19.29 -26.82
CA LEU A 352 -17.71 -20.60 -26.28
C LEU A 352 -18.53 -21.38 -27.31
N SER A 353 -18.40 -22.71 -27.29
CA SER A 353 -19.28 -23.58 -28.06
C SER A 353 -20.68 -23.61 -27.45
N ALA A 354 -21.69 -23.97 -28.25
CA ALA A 354 -23.03 -24.12 -27.73
C ALA A 354 -23.10 -25.25 -26.71
N PRO A 355 -23.76 -25.04 -25.55
CA PRO A 355 -24.11 -26.13 -24.66
C PRO A 355 -24.86 -27.22 -25.43
N THR A 356 -24.58 -28.49 -25.15
CA THR A 356 -25.21 -29.61 -25.86
C THR A 356 -26.49 -30.04 -25.14
N PRO A 357 -27.64 -30.06 -25.82
CA PRO A 357 -28.91 -30.44 -25.19
C PRO A 357 -28.89 -31.90 -24.73
N ARG A 358 -29.58 -32.15 -23.61
CA ARG A 358 -29.76 -33.48 -23.03
C ARG A 358 -31.20 -33.90 -23.19
N TYR A 359 -31.40 -35.13 -23.65
CA TYR A 359 -32.72 -35.64 -24.03
C TYR A 359 -33.09 -36.91 -23.28
N GLY A 360 -34.39 -37.12 -23.12
CA GLY A 360 -35.03 -38.38 -22.74
C GLY A 360 -36.15 -38.72 -23.73
N SER A 361 -37.06 -39.59 -23.33
CA SER A 361 -38.18 -40.01 -24.17
C SER A 361 -39.46 -40.22 -23.37
N LEU A 362 -40.61 -40.13 -24.02
CA LEU A 362 -41.93 -40.33 -23.43
C LEU A 362 -42.63 -41.50 -24.12
N ASN A 363 -43.17 -42.45 -23.35
CA ASN A 363 -44.09 -43.47 -23.86
C ASN A 363 -45.51 -43.11 -23.41
N VAL A 364 -46.27 -42.47 -24.29
CA VAL A 364 -47.58 -41.91 -23.95
C VAL A 364 -48.69 -42.81 -24.46
N ASN A 365 -49.53 -43.27 -23.54
CA ASN A 365 -50.70 -44.10 -23.79
C ASN A 365 -51.96 -43.35 -23.38
N THR A 366 -53.01 -43.40 -24.19
CA THR A 366 -54.29 -42.77 -23.83
C THR A 366 -55.47 -43.69 -23.94
N ARG A 367 -56.53 -43.36 -23.21
CA ARG A 367 -57.85 -43.96 -23.35
C ARG A 367 -58.89 -42.85 -23.60
N PRO A 368 -59.56 -42.82 -24.77
CA PRO A 368 -59.31 -43.65 -25.96
C PRO A 368 -57.96 -43.35 -26.62
N VAL A 369 -57.46 -44.28 -27.43
CA VAL A 369 -56.25 -44.12 -28.25
C VAL A 369 -56.45 -43.13 -29.40
N GLY A 370 -55.38 -42.69 -30.05
CA GLY A 370 -55.42 -41.78 -31.20
C GLY A 370 -55.63 -40.32 -30.78
N ALA A 371 -55.05 -39.91 -29.66
CA ALA A 371 -55.00 -38.52 -29.22
C ALA A 371 -53.70 -37.87 -29.73
N THR A 372 -53.73 -36.58 -30.02
CA THR A 372 -52.55 -35.77 -30.32
C THR A 372 -51.88 -35.37 -29.01
N VAL A 373 -50.55 -35.24 -29.03
CA VAL A 373 -49.73 -34.93 -27.86
C VAL A 373 -48.88 -33.70 -28.15
N SER A 374 -48.80 -32.76 -27.20
CA SER A 374 -47.87 -31.64 -27.21
C SER A 374 -47.08 -31.58 -25.92
N VAL A 375 -45.86 -31.05 -26.00
CA VAL A 375 -44.98 -30.78 -24.85
C VAL A 375 -44.64 -29.29 -24.88
N ASP A 376 -44.94 -28.58 -23.78
CA ASP A 376 -44.78 -27.12 -23.68
C ASP A 376 -45.35 -26.38 -24.90
N ASP A 377 -46.62 -26.65 -25.19
CA ASP A 377 -47.38 -26.10 -26.34
C ASP A 377 -46.84 -26.49 -27.74
N THR A 378 -45.76 -27.28 -27.82
CA THR A 378 -45.20 -27.76 -29.08
C THR A 378 -45.80 -29.12 -29.44
N ALA A 379 -46.57 -29.18 -30.53
CA ALA A 379 -47.18 -30.42 -31.00
C ALA A 379 -46.13 -31.44 -31.47
N LEU A 380 -46.26 -32.68 -30.98
CA LEU A 380 -45.43 -33.80 -31.38
C LEU A 380 -46.07 -34.57 -32.54
N THR A 381 -45.24 -35.08 -33.44
CA THR A 381 -45.70 -35.83 -34.62
C THR A 381 -46.26 -37.20 -34.23
N GLY A 382 -47.47 -37.51 -34.69
CA GLY A 382 -48.15 -38.79 -34.47
C GLY A 382 -49.25 -38.75 -33.40
N THR A 383 -49.86 -39.89 -33.10
CA THR A 383 -50.95 -40.01 -32.13
C THR A 383 -50.74 -41.21 -31.21
N THR A 384 -51.32 -41.18 -30.02
CA THR A 384 -51.17 -42.24 -29.01
C THR A 384 -51.78 -43.60 -29.42
N PRO A 385 -51.25 -44.74 -28.94
CA PRO A 385 -50.02 -44.87 -28.15
C PRO A 385 -48.77 -44.64 -29.00
N ASN A 386 -47.80 -43.90 -28.48
CA ASN A 386 -46.55 -43.61 -29.20
C ASN A 386 -45.37 -43.38 -28.25
N ILE A 387 -44.16 -43.60 -28.75
CA ILE A 387 -42.91 -43.23 -28.09
C ILE A 387 -42.36 -41.98 -28.78
N TYR A 388 -42.27 -40.89 -28.02
CA TYR A 388 -41.71 -39.62 -28.46
C TYR A 388 -40.28 -39.49 -27.94
N ALA A 389 -39.30 -39.52 -28.86
CA ALA A 389 -37.89 -39.34 -28.55
C ALA A 389 -37.50 -37.85 -28.54
N ASP A 390 -36.25 -37.56 -28.14
CA ASP A 390 -35.64 -36.23 -28.19
C ASP A 390 -36.41 -35.15 -27.42
N ILE A 391 -37.06 -35.54 -26.32
CA ILE A 391 -37.68 -34.61 -25.39
C ILE A 391 -36.60 -34.08 -24.46
N LEU A 392 -36.44 -32.76 -24.37
CA LEU A 392 -35.48 -32.16 -23.44
C LEU A 392 -35.70 -32.71 -22.03
N ILE A 393 -34.63 -32.84 -21.26
CA ILE A 393 -34.77 -33.25 -19.86
C ILE A 393 -35.32 -32.10 -19.01
N GLY A 394 -35.89 -32.42 -17.85
CA GLY A 394 -36.42 -31.45 -16.91
C GLY A 394 -37.95 -31.49 -16.82
N GLU A 395 -38.51 -30.42 -16.28
CA GLU A 395 -39.95 -30.27 -16.09
C GLU A 395 -40.62 -29.80 -17.37
N HIS A 396 -41.70 -30.48 -17.75
CA HIS A 396 -42.48 -30.18 -18.94
C HIS A 396 -43.98 -30.29 -18.66
N THR A 397 -44.78 -29.54 -19.42
CA THR A 397 -46.24 -29.70 -19.45
C THR A 397 -46.63 -30.52 -20.66
N LEU A 398 -47.15 -31.72 -20.41
CA LEU A 398 -47.68 -32.61 -21.43
C LEU A 398 -49.17 -32.33 -21.62
N THR A 399 -49.57 -31.99 -22.83
CA THR A 399 -50.97 -31.73 -23.19
C THR A 399 -51.44 -32.76 -24.20
N VAL A 400 -52.63 -33.31 -23.97
CA VAL A 400 -53.19 -34.39 -24.78
C VAL A 400 -54.61 -34.06 -25.18
N ALA A 401 -54.87 -34.11 -26.48
CA ALA A 401 -56.14 -33.68 -27.06
C ALA A 401 -56.71 -34.72 -28.03
N LYS A 402 -58.03 -34.86 -28.04
CA LYS A 402 -58.75 -35.67 -29.03
C LYS A 402 -60.10 -35.04 -29.34
N SER A 403 -60.48 -35.04 -30.62
CA SER A 403 -61.80 -34.56 -31.04
C SER A 403 -62.93 -35.30 -30.31
N GLY A 404 -63.90 -34.55 -29.78
CA GLY A 404 -64.98 -35.08 -28.94
C GLY A 404 -64.63 -35.25 -27.47
N TYR A 405 -63.38 -34.98 -27.04
CA TYR A 405 -62.93 -35.13 -25.65
C TYR A 405 -62.38 -33.82 -25.08
N ALA A 406 -62.48 -33.67 -23.76
CA ALA A 406 -61.82 -32.63 -23.00
C ALA A 406 -60.29 -32.83 -23.07
N GLU A 407 -59.58 -31.72 -23.22
CA GLU A 407 -58.12 -31.72 -23.20
C GLU A 407 -57.61 -32.03 -21.80
N ALA A 408 -56.50 -32.77 -21.73
CA ALA A 408 -55.88 -33.13 -20.47
C ALA A 408 -54.44 -32.60 -20.46
N GLU A 409 -54.05 -32.00 -19.34
CA GLU A 409 -52.70 -31.52 -19.08
C GLU A 409 -52.10 -32.27 -17.90
N GLN A 410 -50.81 -32.59 -17.99
CA GLN A 410 -50.06 -33.24 -16.92
C GLN A 410 -48.62 -32.71 -16.87
N ARG A 411 -48.16 -32.30 -15.69
CA ARG A 411 -46.74 -32.00 -15.46
C ARG A 411 -45.94 -33.29 -15.37
N ILE A 412 -44.80 -33.33 -16.05
CA ILE A 412 -43.92 -34.49 -16.14
C ILE A 412 -42.46 -34.06 -16.00
N THR A 413 -41.64 -34.95 -15.44
CA THR A 413 -40.19 -34.77 -15.34
C THR A 413 -39.49 -35.77 -16.25
N VAL A 414 -38.75 -35.29 -17.25
CA VAL A 414 -38.00 -36.12 -18.18
C VAL A 414 -36.56 -36.26 -17.69
N GLU A 415 -36.08 -37.49 -17.63
CA GLU A 415 -34.71 -37.82 -17.21
C GLU A 415 -33.86 -38.25 -18.41
N GLU A 416 -32.55 -37.96 -18.33
CA GLU A 416 -31.60 -38.19 -19.42
C GLU A 416 -31.51 -39.67 -19.81
N GLY A 417 -31.68 -39.95 -21.11
CA GLY A 417 -31.61 -41.30 -21.67
C GLY A 417 -32.72 -42.27 -21.22
N LYS A 418 -33.66 -41.83 -20.38
CA LYS A 418 -34.75 -42.67 -19.89
C LYS A 418 -36.03 -42.48 -20.71
N VAL A 419 -36.85 -43.53 -20.72
CA VAL A 419 -38.21 -43.52 -21.27
C VAL A 419 -39.21 -43.39 -20.12
N LEU A 420 -39.90 -42.26 -20.01
CA LEU A 420 -40.95 -42.04 -19.01
C LEU A 420 -42.30 -42.57 -19.53
N PRO A 421 -42.91 -43.57 -18.87
CA PRO A 421 -44.26 -44.02 -19.21
C PRO A 421 -45.32 -43.04 -18.68
N VAL A 422 -46.24 -42.61 -19.53
CA VAL A 422 -47.36 -41.74 -19.18
C VAL A 422 -48.67 -42.34 -19.69
N SER A 423 -49.68 -42.41 -18.84
CA SER A 423 -51.01 -42.96 -19.18
C SER A 423 -52.11 -41.98 -18.79
N ILE A 424 -52.88 -41.51 -19.77
CA ILE A 424 -53.90 -40.47 -19.59
C ILE A 424 -55.26 -40.97 -20.09
N THR A 425 -56.31 -40.80 -19.29
CA THR A 425 -57.69 -41.11 -19.72
C THR A 425 -58.42 -39.80 -20.00
N LEU A 426 -58.90 -39.63 -21.23
CA LEU A 426 -59.63 -38.44 -21.66
C LEU A 426 -61.13 -38.59 -21.36
N THR A 427 -61.78 -37.49 -20.99
CA THR A 427 -63.23 -37.46 -20.71
C THR A 427 -63.97 -36.89 -21.92
N GLU A 428 -65.08 -37.50 -22.32
CA GLU A 428 -65.88 -37.05 -23.47
C GLU A 428 -66.50 -35.66 -23.19
N LYS A 429 -66.53 -34.77 -24.19
CA LYS A 429 -67.22 -33.49 -24.10
C LYS A 429 -68.72 -33.75 -24.20
N GLU A 430 -69.49 -33.42 -23.16
CA GLU A 430 -70.95 -33.49 -23.23
C GLU A 430 -71.49 -32.64 -24.40
N LYS A 431 -72.31 -33.26 -25.26
CA LYS A 431 -73.11 -32.55 -26.28
C LYS A 431 -74.23 -31.80 -25.59
N VAL A 432 -74.18 -30.47 -25.57
CA VAL A 432 -75.30 -29.62 -25.11
C VAL A 432 -75.91 -28.89 -26.30
N ALA A 433 -77.23 -29.05 -26.49
CA ALA A 433 -78.11 -28.27 -27.38
C ALA A 433 -78.76 -27.09 -26.60
N PRO A 434 -79.32 -26.05 -27.25
CA PRO A 434 -79.25 -24.66 -26.74
C PRO A 434 -80.45 -24.11 -25.93
N ALA A 435 -80.14 -23.11 -25.07
CA ALA A 435 -80.91 -21.93 -24.60
C ALA A 435 -82.07 -22.11 -23.57
N PRO A 436 -82.45 -21.09 -22.73
CA PRO A 436 -82.22 -19.64 -22.87
C PRO A 436 -81.75 -18.85 -21.61
N SER A 437 -81.60 -17.54 -21.85
CA SER A 437 -81.08 -16.41 -21.06
C SER A 437 -81.86 -16.00 -19.79
N ALA A 438 -81.13 -15.54 -18.74
CA ALA A 438 -81.46 -14.43 -17.82
C ALA A 438 -80.27 -14.18 -16.86
N ARG A 439 -79.54 -13.05 -16.97
CA ARG A 439 -79.66 -11.78 -16.23
C ARG A 439 -79.22 -11.77 -14.75
N THR A 440 -78.19 -10.93 -14.54
CA THR A 440 -77.88 -10.02 -13.40
C THR A 440 -77.35 -10.54 -12.05
N ALA A 441 -76.17 -9.99 -11.70
CA ALA A 441 -75.73 -9.39 -10.44
C ALA A 441 -76.09 -10.07 -9.11
N ASP A 442 -75.09 -10.41 -8.29
CA ASP A 442 -74.54 -9.46 -7.31
C ASP A 442 -73.36 -10.06 -6.53
N SER A 443 -72.51 -9.16 -6.05
CA SER A 443 -71.47 -9.41 -5.06
C SER A 443 -72.05 -9.92 -3.73
N GLN A 444 -71.35 -10.80 -3.03
CA GLN A 444 -70.93 -10.55 -1.65
C GLN A 444 -70.00 -11.63 -1.09
N SER A 445 -69.02 -11.12 -0.36
CA SER A 445 -68.07 -11.74 0.55
C SER A 445 -68.65 -12.80 1.49
N LEU A 446 -67.82 -13.80 1.84
CA LEU A 446 -67.79 -14.37 3.19
C LEU A 446 -66.34 -14.74 3.57
N SER A 447 -65.89 -14.04 4.59
CA SER A 447 -64.73 -14.29 5.45
C SER A 447 -64.77 -15.68 6.09
N GLY A 448 -63.60 -16.32 6.25
CA GLY A 448 -63.38 -17.45 7.15
C GLY A 448 -61.94 -17.47 7.66
N GLN A 449 -61.75 -17.14 8.93
CA GLN A 449 -60.48 -17.06 9.64
C GLN A 449 -59.74 -18.41 9.75
N GLY A 450 -58.42 -18.34 9.61
CA GLY A 450 -57.50 -18.63 10.72
C GLY A 450 -57.40 -20.06 11.22
N GLY A 451 -56.59 -20.88 10.54
CA GLY A 451 -55.93 -22.03 11.13
C GLY A 451 -54.46 -22.02 10.73
N LYS A 452 -53.56 -21.67 11.65
CA LYS A 452 -52.10 -21.84 11.48
C LYS A 452 -51.81 -23.32 11.21
N LYS A 453 -51.62 -23.67 9.94
CA LYS A 453 -50.91 -24.90 9.55
C LYS A 453 -49.43 -24.55 9.52
N GLU A 454 -48.64 -25.20 10.37
CA GLU A 454 -47.19 -25.20 10.24
C GLU A 454 -46.81 -25.87 8.90
N SER A 455 -46.63 -25.05 7.86
CA SER A 455 -46.04 -25.46 6.60
C SER A 455 -44.52 -25.49 6.75
N LYS A 456 -43.90 -26.61 6.35
CA LYS A 456 -42.43 -26.72 6.31
C LYS A 456 -41.89 -25.72 5.28
N PRO A 457 -40.84 -24.94 5.60
CA PRO A 457 -40.32 -23.92 4.70
C PRO A 457 -39.74 -24.56 3.44
N PHE A 458 -40.01 -23.97 2.28
CA PHE A 458 -39.46 -24.39 1.01
C PHE A 458 -37.99 -23.96 0.90
N THR A 459 -37.13 -24.83 0.37
CA THR A 459 -35.71 -24.53 0.15
C THR A 459 -35.42 -23.99 -1.26
N VAL A 460 -36.32 -24.22 -2.22
CA VAL A 460 -36.25 -23.69 -3.59
C VAL A 460 -37.68 -23.37 -4.02
N VAL A 461 -37.90 -22.15 -4.54
CA VAL A 461 -39.22 -21.67 -5.00
C VAL A 461 -39.10 -20.95 -6.35
N GLU A 462 -40.23 -20.77 -7.05
CA GLU A 462 -40.32 -20.09 -8.34
C GLU A 462 -39.76 -18.66 -8.29
N VAL A 463 -40.05 -17.90 -7.23
CA VAL A 463 -39.46 -16.58 -6.98
C VAL A 463 -38.88 -16.54 -5.58
N MET A 464 -37.56 -16.38 -5.48
CA MET A 464 -36.87 -16.28 -4.19
C MET A 464 -37.22 -14.96 -3.47
N PRO A 465 -37.22 -14.94 -2.13
CA PRO A 465 -37.38 -13.69 -1.38
C PRO A 465 -36.29 -12.69 -1.73
N VAL A 466 -36.67 -11.41 -1.82
CA VAL A 466 -35.76 -10.32 -2.20
C VAL A 466 -35.72 -9.27 -1.08
N PHE A 467 -34.52 -8.95 -0.60
CA PHE A 467 -34.30 -7.86 0.34
C PHE A 467 -34.61 -6.50 -0.31
N PRO A 468 -35.16 -5.50 0.41
CA PRO A 468 -35.37 -4.16 -0.16
C PRO A 468 -34.05 -3.56 -0.69
N GLY A 469 -33.99 -3.29 -2.00
CA GLY A 469 -32.75 -2.84 -2.66
C GLY A 469 -31.81 -3.96 -3.12
N GLY A 470 -32.22 -5.23 -3.00
CA GLY A 470 -31.49 -6.39 -3.50
C GLY A 470 -30.30 -6.82 -2.64
N GLN A 471 -29.48 -7.71 -3.19
CA GLN A 471 -28.38 -8.37 -2.45
C GLN A 471 -27.28 -7.40 -2.01
N THR A 472 -26.96 -6.39 -2.83
CA THR A 472 -25.96 -5.37 -2.46
C THR A 472 -26.42 -4.57 -1.25
N ALA A 473 -27.71 -4.19 -1.21
CA ALA A 473 -28.29 -3.48 -0.08
C ALA A 473 -28.33 -4.34 1.18
N LEU A 474 -28.57 -5.65 1.05
CA LEU A 474 -28.50 -6.60 2.17
C LEU A 474 -27.09 -6.65 2.77
N VAL A 475 -26.05 -6.79 1.94
CA VAL A 475 -24.65 -6.83 2.40
C VAL A 475 -24.26 -5.50 3.07
N GLN A 476 -24.64 -4.37 2.48
CA GLN A 476 -24.40 -3.04 3.06
C GLN A 476 -25.17 -2.83 4.36
N TYR A 477 -26.42 -3.29 4.46
CA TYR A 477 -27.22 -3.22 5.67
C TYR A 477 -26.55 -4.01 6.79
N ILE A 478 -26.15 -5.26 6.51
CA ILE A 478 -25.43 -6.10 7.46
C ILE A 478 -24.15 -5.40 7.91
N ALA A 479 -23.31 -4.95 6.97
CA ALA A 479 -22.04 -4.30 7.30
C ALA A 479 -22.20 -3.02 8.14
N SER A 480 -23.20 -2.19 7.85
CA SER A 480 -23.46 -0.93 8.59
C SER A 480 -24.09 -1.14 9.97
N HIS A 481 -24.79 -2.26 10.17
CA HIS A 481 -25.44 -2.60 11.44
C HIS A 481 -24.64 -3.61 12.27
N LEU A 482 -23.53 -4.12 11.73
CA LEU A 482 -22.62 -5.05 12.41
C LEU A 482 -21.78 -4.31 13.45
N LYS A 483 -21.88 -4.75 14.70
CA LYS A 483 -21.06 -4.26 15.81
C LYS A 483 -20.07 -5.34 16.21
N TYR A 484 -18.82 -5.16 15.79
CA TYR A 484 -17.77 -6.11 16.13
C TYR A 484 -17.52 -6.13 17.65
N PRO A 485 -17.67 -7.28 18.35
CA PRO A 485 -17.43 -7.36 19.78
C PRO A 485 -15.98 -6.99 20.15
N THR A 486 -15.79 -6.08 21.11
CA THR A 486 -14.46 -5.56 21.49
C THR A 486 -13.48 -6.68 21.87
N VAL A 487 -13.96 -7.69 22.61
CA VAL A 487 -13.15 -8.87 23.00
C VAL A 487 -12.68 -9.68 21.79
N ALA A 488 -13.49 -9.76 20.72
CA ALA A 488 -13.08 -10.43 19.49
C ALA A 488 -12.06 -9.60 18.71
N GLN A 489 -12.16 -8.26 18.75
CA GLN A 489 -11.18 -7.37 18.13
C GLN A 489 -9.81 -7.44 18.82
N GLU A 490 -9.78 -7.35 20.14
CA GLU A 490 -8.55 -7.42 20.95
C GLU A 490 -7.81 -8.77 20.75
N ASN A 491 -8.56 -9.86 20.57
CA ASN A 491 -8.02 -11.19 20.36
C ASN A 491 -7.78 -11.54 18.88
N GLY A 492 -8.01 -10.62 17.93
CA GLY A 492 -7.75 -10.86 16.51
C GLY A 492 -8.68 -11.90 15.84
N ILE A 493 -9.87 -12.17 16.40
CA ILE A 493 -10.73 -13.27 15.97
C ILE A 493 -11.57 -12.87 14.76
N GLN A 494 -11.18 -13.30 13.56
CA GLN A 494 -11.88 -13.03 12.30
C GLN A 494 -12.55 -14.28 11.73
N GLY A 495 -13.53 -14.09 10.85
CA GLY A 495 -14.13 -15.22 10.13
C GLY A 495 -15.48 -14.93 9.49
N ARG A 496 -16.13 -15.99 8.97
CA ARG A 496 -17.44 -15.92 8.31
C ARG A 496 -18.43 -16.82 9.03
N VAL A 497 -19.46 -16.20 9.60
CA VAL A 497 -20.58 -16.90 10.25
C VAL A 497 -21.68 -17.12 9.21
N LEU A 498 -22.08 -18.38 8.98
CA LEU A 498 -23.21 -18.70 8.11
C LEU A 498 -24.49 -18.77 8.93
N VAL A 499 -25.40 -17.84 8.67
CA VAL A 499 -26.70 -17.77 9.35
C VAL A 499 -27.80 -18.16 8.37
N SER A 500 -28.63 -19.12 8.76
CA SER A 500 -29.85 -19.49 8.05
C SER A 500 -31.08 -18.96 8.77
N PHE A 501 -32.09 -18.53 8.03
CA PHE A 501 -33.35 -18.04 8.55
C PHE A 501 -34.47 -18.31 7.55
N VAL A 502 -35.72 -18.13 7.97
CA VAL A 502 -36.90 -18.28 7.11
C VAL A 502 -37.48 -16.90 6.85
N VAL A 503 -37.71 -16.56 5.58
CA VAL A 503 -38.52 -15.39 5.23
C VAL A 503 -39.97 -15.85 5.19
N GLY A 504 -40.80 -15.28 6.05
CA GLY A 504 -42.22 -15.56 6.16
C GLY A 504 -43.02 -15.08 4.95
N GLU A 505 -44.28 -15.51 4.87
CA GLU A 505 -45.22 -15.07 3.82
C GLU A 505 -45.53 -13.57 3.90
N ASP A 506 -45.34 -12.99 5.08
CA ASP A 506 -45.47 -11.56 5.35
C ASP A 506 -44.17 -10.78 5.09
N GLY A 507 -43.07 -11.46 4.78
CA GLY A 507 -41.75 -10.87 4.51
C GLY A 507 -40.89 -10.64 5.75
N TYR A 508 -41.32 -11.04 6.96
CA TYR A 508 -40.47 -10.94 8.15
C TYR A 508 -39.53 -12.14 8.27
N VAL A 509 -38.42 -11.93 8.98
CA VAL A 509 -37.42 -12.96 9.24
C VAL A 509 -37.80 -13.74 10.50
N GLU A 510 -37.87 -15.05 10.37
CA GLU A 510 -38.19 -16.02 11.42
C GLU A 510 -37.11 -17.11 11.49
N ASP A 511 -37.12 -17.94 12.53
CA ASP A 511 -36.31 -19.17 12.65
C ASP A 511 -34.80 -19.00 12.35
N VAL A 512 -34.20 -17.94 12.91
CA VAL A 512 -32.77 -17.61 12.72
C VAL A 512 -31.88 -18.61 13.45
N GLN A 513 -30.99 -19.28 12.72
CA GLN A 513 -30.08 -20.31 13.22
C GLN A 513 -28.68 -20.15 12.63
N VAL A 514 -27.66 -20.34 13.45
CA VAL A 514 -26.27 -20.40 12.99
C VAL A 514 -25.98 -21.80 12.47
N ILE A 515 -25.65 -21.92 11.18
CA ILE A 515 -25.31 -23.19 10.53
C ILE A 515 -23.81 -23.48 10.68
N LYS A 516 -22.99 -22.43 10.57
CA LYS A 516 -21.55 -22.51 10.76
C LYS A 516 -21.08 -21.28 11.51
N GLY A 517 -20.75 -21.47 12.78
CA GLY A 517 -20.21 -20.44 13.64
C GLY A 517 -18.71 -20.27 13.47
N VAL A 518 -18.19 -19.17 14.02
CA VAL A 518 -16.75 -18.95 14.21
C VAL A 518 -16.42 -19.00 15.69
N GLU A 519 -17.11 -18.16 16.47
CA GLU A 519 -16.95 -18.05 17.92
C GLU A 519 -18.28 -17.55 18.51
N PRO A 520 -18.72 -17.99 19.70
CA PRO A 520 -20.06 -17.69 20.22
C PRO A 520 -20.40 -16.19 20.31
N MET A 521 -19.42 -15.32 20.50
CA MET A 521 -19.63 -13.87 20.55
C MET A 521 -19.90 -13.25 19.16
N LEU A 522 -19.24 -13.75 18.11
CA LEU A 522 -19.50 -13.34 16.73
C LEU A 522 -20.83 -13.92 16.23
N ASP A 523 -21.12 -15.15 16.60
CA ASP A 523 -22.36 -15.85 16.26
C ASP A 523 -23.59 -15.12 16.82
N LYS A 524 -23.52 -14.68 18.08
CA LYS A 524 -24.58 -13.88 18.72
C LYS A 524 -24.82 -12.56 17.98
N GLU A 525 -23.75 -11.87 17.60
CA GLU A 525 -23.86 -10.62 16.87
C GLU A 525 -24.44 -10.82 15.46
N ALA A 526 -24.01 -11.88 14.75
CA ALA A 526 -24.57 -12.24 13.46
C ALA A 526 -26.08 -12.52 13.56
N VAL A 527 -26.53 -13.27 14.57
CA VAL A 527 -27.95 -13.53 14.80
C VAL A 527 -28.71 -12.23 15.07
N ARG A 528 -28.18 -11.33 15.92
CA ARG A 528 -28.81 -10.04 16.24
C ARG A 528 -29.05 -9.19 14.99
N VAL A 529 -28.05 -9.10 14.10
CA VAL A 529 -28.16 -8.31 12.87
C VAL A 529 -29.17 -8.92 11.89
N ILE A 530 -29.19 -10.25 11.77
CA ILE A 530 -30.16 -10.95 10.92
C ILE A 530 -31.58 -10.81 11.45
N GLN A 531 -31.78 -10.81 12.77
CA GLN A 531 -33.08 -10.55 13.39
C GLN A 531 -33.56 -9.10 13.20
N SER A 532 -32.66 -8.13 13.01
CA SER A 532 -33.02 -6.73 12.78
C SER A 532 -33.30 -6.40 11.31
N LEU A 533 -33.25 -7.38 10.40
CA LEU A 533 -33.48 -7.12 8.98
C LEU A 533 -34.88 -6.53 8.74
N PRO A 534 -35.00 -5.50 7.87
CA PRO A 534 -36.30 -4.97 7.47
C PRO A 534 -37.10 -6.00 6.67
N ARG A 535 -38.38 -5.70 6.47
CA ARG A 535 -39.33 -6.54 5.74
C ARG A 535 -38.87 -6.82 4.30
N TRP A 536 -38.80 -8.10 3.94
CA TRP A 536 -38.46 -8.59 2.60
C TRP A 536 -39.68 -8.66 1.69
N THR A 537 -39.45 -8.66 0.38
CA THR A 537 -40.44 -9.18 -0.57
C THR A 537 -40.46 -10.71 -0.40
N PRO A 538 -41.59 -11.33 -0.02
CA PRO A 538 -41.66 -12.76 0.27
C PRO A 538 -41.43 -13.58 -1.00
N GLY A 539 -41.00 -14.83 -0.81
CA GLY A 539 -40.91 -15.78 -1.92
C GLY A 539 -42.30 -16.13 -2.45
N ASN A 540 -42.40 -16.43 -3.74
CA ASN A 540 -43.67 -16.73 -4.40
C ASN A 540 -43.62 -18.13 -5.04
N GLN A 541 -44.69 -18.90 -4.87
CA GLN A 541 -44.89 -20.20 -5.50
C GLN A 541 -46.34 -20.28 -5.98
N GLN A 542 -46.56 -20.51 -7.28
CA GLN A 542 -47.92 -20.58 -7.87
C GLN A 542 -48.78 -19.33 -7.57
N GLY A 543 -48.16 -18.15 -7.52
CA GLY A 543 -48.83 -16.88 -7.26
C GLY A 543 -49.22 -16.63 -5.79
N LYS A 544 -48.82 -17.49 -4.85
CA LYS A 544 -49.02 -17.31 -3.41
C LYS A 544 -47.68 -17.07 -2.68
N PRO A 545 -47.62 -16.13 -1.73
CA PRO A 545 -46.44 -15.97 -0.89
C PRO A 545 -46.23 -17.24 -0.06
N VAL A 546 -44.98 -17.69 0.05
CA VAL A 546 -44.60 -18.92 0.77
C VAL A 546 -43.40 -18.67 1.68
N ARG A 547 -43.31 -19.46 2.76
CA ARG A 547 -42.15 -19.45 3.67
C ARG A 547 -40.93 -20.05 2.98
N VAL A 548 -39.83 -19.31 2.90
CA VAL A 548 -38.61 -19.76 2.20
C VAL A 548 -37.40 -19.70 3.11
N LYS A 549 -36.64 -20.79 3.16
CA LYS A 549 -35.37 -20.86 3.89
C LYS A 549 -34.28 -20.14 3.10
N TYR A 550 -33.60 -19.22 3.76
CA TYR A 550 -32.52 -18.42 3.21
C TYR A 550 -31.25 -18.57 4.06
N THR A 551 -30.06 -18.37 3.48
CA THR A 551 -28.78 -18.44 4.20
C THR A 551 -27.86 -17.33 3.74
N VAL A 552 -27.31 -16.56 4.68
CA VAL A 552 -26.43 -15.42 4.42
C VAL A 552 -25.10 -15.58 5.17
N PRO A 553 -23.95 -15.33 4.52
CA PRO A 553 -22.68 -15.20 5.21
C PRO A 553 -22.53 -13.80 5.84
N VAL A 554 -22.33 -13.75 7.15
CA VAL A 554 -21.93 -12.54 7.88
C VAL A 554 -20.41 -12.59 8.10
N THR A 555 -19.68 -11.62 7.56
CA THR A 555 -18.21 -11.59 7.60
C THR A 555 -17.71 -10.63 8.67
N PHE A 556 -16.84 -11.11 9.55
CA PHE A 556 -16.11 -10.31 10.53
C PHE A 556 -14.64 -10.23 10.08
N ALA A 557 -14.24 -9.07 9.59
CA ALA A 557 -12.87 -8.74 9.21
C ALA A 557 -12.42 -7.51 9.99
N LEU A 558 -11.20 -7.53 10.53
CA LEU A 558 -10.56 -6.34 11.10
C LEU A 558 -9.99 -5.53 9.95
N GLN A 559 -10.18 -4.21 10.01
CA GLN A 559 -9.68 -3.27 9.02
C GLN A 559 -8.22 -2.95 9.25
#